data_AF-A0A9J6GJF3-F1
#
_entry.id   AF-A0A9J6GJF3-F1
#
_cell.length_a   1.000
_cell.length_b   1.000
_cell.length_c   1.000
_cell.angle_alpha   90.00
_cell.angle_beta   90.00
_cell.angle_gamma   90.00
#
_symmetry.space_group_name_H-M   'P 1'
#
loop_
_entity.id
_entity.type
_entity.pdbx_description
1 polymer ?
#
loop_
_entity_poly.entity_id
_entity_poly.type
_entity_poly.pdbx_seq_one_letter_code
_entity_poly.pdbx_strand_id
1 'polypeptide(L)'
;MKFFINPPQVSSVYPHPADPSWPLFYILDPVHVLKSMRNNCLNQRNSGKCMYFPDLSSTDPKPPILTASFKALRELHEAEQDELLKIAPTPSLKALDRRTWKGKMLKFASRIFNESTIAALNPTTIQHAKGTAALMATIPTWW
;
A
#
# COMPACT_ATOMS: atom_id res chain seq x y z
N MET A 1 -28.41 3.71 2.54
CA MET A 1 -27.18 3.78 1.72
C MET A 1 -27.55 3.93 0.23
N LYS A 2 -27.90 5.14 -0.25
CA LYS A 2 -28.29 5.37 -1.66
C LYS A 2 -27.22 6.10 -2.50
N PHE A 3 -26.12 6.56 -1.88
CA PHE A 3 -25.11 7.41 -2.53
C PHE A 3 -24.10 6.68 -3.43
N PHE A 4 -24.13 5.35 -3.51
CA PHE A 4 -23.18 4.56 -4.32
C PHE A 4 -23.80 3.97 -5.59
N ILE A 5 -25.10 4.19 -5.84
CA ILE A 5 -25.80 3.63 -6.99
C ILE A 5 -25.41 4.36 -8.28
N ASN A 6 -25.11 5.66 -8.19
CA ASN A 6 -24.57 6.48 -9.27
C ASN A 6 -23.41 7.31 -8.72
N PRO A 7 -22.14 6.85 -8.80
CA PRO A 7 -21.02 7.66 -8.38
C PRO A 7 -20.97 8.94 -9.26
N PRO A 8 -20.77 10.13 -8.67
CA PRO A 8 -20.63 11.35 -9.45
C PRO A 8 -19.45 11.21 -10.40
N GLN A 9 -19.58 11.73 -11.62
CA GLN A 9 -18.50 11.74 -12.59
C GLN A 9 -17.36 12.58 -12.02
N VAL A 10 -16.25 11.94 -11.65
CA VAL A 10 -15.10 12.61 -11.07
C VAL A 10 -14.36 13.33 -12.20
N SER A 11 -14.56 14.64 -12.32
CA SER A 11 -13.73 15.48 -13.18
C SER A 11 -12.49 15.93 -12.41
N SER A 12 -11.31 15.57 -12.90
CA SER A 12 -10.03 16.05 -12.37
C SER A 12 -9.71 17.48 -12.79
N VAL A 13 -10.50 18.04 -13.71
CA VAL A 13 -10.30 19.36 -14.32
C VAL A 13 -11.48 20.28 -14.02
N TYR A 14 -11.19 21.53 -13.67
CA TYR A 14 -12.16 22.59 -13.45
C TYR A 14 -11.75 23.85 -14.24
N PRO A 15 -12.69 24.59 -14.84
CA PRO A 15 -12.38 25.84 -15.53
C PRO A 15 -11.91 26.92 -14.55
N HIS A 16 -10.86 27.68 -14.87
CA HIS A 16 -10.44 28.78 -14.00
C HIS A 16 -11.54 29.86 -13.91
N PRO A 17 -11.89 30.34 -12.70
CA PRO A 17 -13.07 31.19 -12.49
C PRO A 17 -13.02 32.55 -13.20
N ALA A 18 -11.83 33.00 -13.60
CA ALA A 18 -11.65 34.25 -14.35
C ALA A 18 -11.30 34.04 -15.83
N ASP A 19 -10.80 32.85 -16.22
CA ASP A 19 -10.37 32.58 -17.59
C ASP A 19 -10.61 31.11 -17.94
N PRO A 20 -11.71 30.77 -18.63
CA PRO A 20 -12.03 29.40 -19.00
C PRO A 20 -10.97 28.70 -19.88
N SER A 21 -10.06 29.46 -20.51
CA SER A 21 -8.98 28.88 -21.33
C SER A 21 -7.88 28.21 -20.49
N TRP A 22 -7.82 28.50 -19.19
CA TRP A 22 -6.81 27.96 -18.28
C TRP A 22 -7.44 26.88 -17.39
N PRO A 23 -7.14 25.59 -17.63
CA PRO A 23 -7.67 24.52 -16.80
C PRO A 23 -6.96 24.47 -15.44
N LEU A 24 -7.73 24.28 -14.38
CA LEU A 24 -7.25 23.96 -13.04
C LEU A 24 -7.41 22.46 -12.79
N PHE A 25 -6.41 21.86 -12.15
CA PHE A 25 -6.39 20.42 -11.86
C PHE A 25 -6.46 20.17 -10.36
N TYR A 26 -7.29 19.22 -9.96
CA TYR A 26 -7.25 18.71 -8.59
C TYR A 26 -6.04 17.80 -8.42
N ILE A 27 -5.11 18.22 -7.55
CA ILE A 27 -3.97 17.41 -7.14
C ILE A 27 -4.24 16.92 -5.72
N LEU A 28 -4.18 15.61 -5.53
CA LEU A 28 -4.17 15.02 -4.20
C LEU A 28 -2.75 15.06 -3.66
N ASP A 29 -2.59 15.43 -2.38
CA ASP A 29 -1.28 15.32 -1.74
C ASP A 29 -0.91 13.81 -1.64
N PRO A 30 0.11 13.37 -2.39
CA PRO A 30 0.47 11.97 -2.43
C PRO A 30 0.91 11.51 -1.03
N VAL A 31 1.66 12.31 -0.28
CA VAL A 31 2.09 11.96 1.09
C VAL A 31 0.88 11.68 2.00
N HIS A 32 -0.24 12.37 1.83
CA HIS A 32 -1.47 12.08 2.58
C HIS A 32 -2.20 10.81 2.10
N VAL A 33 -2.15 10.49 0.81
CA VAL A 33 -2.65 9.21 0.28
C VAL A 33 -1.89 8.04 0.90
N LEU A 34 -0.55 8.10 0.92
CA LEU A 34 0.28 7.04 1.49
C LEU A 34 0.08 6.89 3.01
N LYS A 35 -0.10 8.00 3.75
CA LYS A 35 -0.51 7.97 5.17
C LYS A 35 -1.83 7.22 5.35
N SER A 36 -2.79 7.49 4.48
CA SER A 36 -4.13 6.90 4.53
C SER A 36 -4.10 5.42 4.19
N MET A 37 -3.42 5.02 3.11
CA MET A 37 -3.20 3.62 2.76
C MET A 37 -2.57 2.84 3.90
N ARG A 38 -1.53 3.39 4.51
CA ARG A 38 -0.87 2.77 5.67
C ARG A 38 -1.81 2.64 6.87
N ASN A 39 -2.57 3.67 7.21
CA ASN A 39 -3.55 3.59 8.29
C ASN A 39 -4.63 2.56 7.99
N ASN A 40 -5.08 2.46 6.74
CA ASN A 40 -6.06 1.48 6.32
C ASN A 40 -5.45 0.07 6.37
N CYS A 41 -4.24 -0.15 5.86
CA CYS A 41 -3.56 -1.45 5.92
C CYS A 41 -3.32 -1.91 7.36
N LEU A 42 -2.89 -1.01 8.26
CA LEU A 42 -2.54 -1.33 9.64
C LEU A 42 -3.73 -1.39 10.61
N ASN A 43 -4.82 -0.68 10.33
CA ASN A 43 -5.99 -0.57 11.22
C ASN A 43 -7.24 -1.25 10.67
N GLN A 44 -7.10 -2.24 9.78
CA GLN A 44 -8.24 -3.06 9.37
C GLN A 44 -8.89 -3.69 10.62
N ARG A 45 -10.20 -3.52 10.75
CA ARG A 45 -11.00 -4.08 11.84
C ARG A 45 -11.51 -5.49 11.56
N ASN A 46 -11.19 -6.03 10.37
CA ASN A 46 -11.55 -7.41 10.03
C ASN A 46 -10.70 -8.40 10.83
N SER A 47 -11.19 -9.63 10.96
CA SER A 47 -10.57 -10.70 11.77
C SER A 47 -9.12 -11.01 11.37
N GLY A 48 -8.77 -10.84 10.08
CA GLY A 48 -7.42 -11.07 9.57
C GLY A 48 -6.47 -9.85 9.60
N LYS A 49 -6.97 -8.64 9.91
CA LYS A 49 -6.26 -7.37 9.68
C LYS A 49 -5.68 -7.26 8.26
N CYS A 50 -6.44 -7.72 7.27
CA CYS A 50 -6.03 -7.82 5.88
C CYS A 50 -6.68 -6.74 5.01
N MET A 51 -5.94 -6.21 4.04
CA MET A 51 -6.48 -5.33 3.01
C MET A 51 -6.84 -6.16 1.78
N TYR A 52 -8.04 -5.94 1.23
CA TYR A 52 -8.50 -6.54 -0.01
C TYR A 52 -8.39 -5.51 -1.14
N PHE A 53 -7.86 -5.91 -2.27
CA PHE A 53 -7.69 -5.04 -3.43
C PHE A 53 -7.77 -5.86 -4.71
N PRO A 54 -8.26 -5.29 -5.83
CA PRO A 54 -8.23 -5.97 -7.11
C PRO A 54 -6.77 -6.18 -7.55
N ASP A 55 -6.50 -7.29 -8.24
CA ASP A 55 -5.23 -7.47 -8.92
C ASP A 55 -5.06 -6.40 -10.00
N LEU A 56 -4.11 -5.50 -9.78
CA LEU A 56 -3.84 -4.37 -10.67
C LEU A 56 -3.05 -4.78 -11.91
N SER A 57 -2.50 -6.00 -11.94
CA SER A 57 -1.80 -6.55 -13.10
C SER A 57 -2.72 -7.30 -14.07
N SER A 58 -3.94 -7.63 -13.64
CA SER A 58 -4.91 -8.32 -14.49
C SER A 58 -5.52 -7.36 -15.52
N THR A 59 -5.61 -7.83 -16.77
CA THR A 59 -6.30 -7.11 -17.87
C THR A 59 -7.79 -7.46 -17.93
N ASP A 60 -8.28 -8.30 -17.01
CA ASP A 60 -9.66 -8.76 -17.02
C ASP A 60 -10.62 -7.65 -16.59
N PRO A 61 -11.83 -7.57 -17.18
CA PRO A 61 -12.86 -6.61 -16.77
C PRO A 61 -13.35 -6.84 -15.33
N LYS A 62 -13.07 -8.02 -14.76
CA LYS A 62 -13.31 -8.34 -13.35
C LYS A 62 -12.06 -8.98 -12.75
N PRO A 63 -11.09 -8.18 -12.31
CA PRO A 63 -9.84 -8.70 -11.78
C PRO A 63 -10.07 -9.51 -10.49
N PRO A 64 -9.28 -10.55 -10.24
CA PRO A 64 -9.35 -11.32 -9.00
C PRO A 64 -9.01 -10.42 -7.80
N ILE A 65 -9.63 -10.67 -6.65
CA ILE A 65 -9.35 -9.92 -5.42
C ILE A 65 -8.15 -10.55 -4.72
N LEU A 66 -7.08 -9.78 -4.58
CA LEU A 66 -5.91 -10.12 -3.79
C LEU A 66 -6.10 -9.67 -2.33
N THR A 67 -5.38 -10.36 -1.45
CA THR A 67 -5.37 -10.07 -0.02
C THR A 67 -3.94 -9.79 0.41
N ALA A 68 -3.71 -8.61 0.98
CA ALA A 68 -2.44 -8.22 1.60
C ALA A 68 -2.60 -8.14 3.11
N SER A 69 -1.55 -8.51 3.85
CA SER A 69 -1.55 -8.42 5.31
C SER A 69 -0.21 -7.89 5.81
N PHE A 70 -0.27 -6.87 6.66
CA PHE A 70 0.93 -6.39 7.37
C PHE A 70 1.45 -7.41 8.41
N LYS A 71 0.65 -8.42 8.76
CA LYS A 71 1.10 -9.54 9.59
C LYS A 71 2.18 -10.35 8.87
N ALA A 72 2.05 -10.54 7.55
CA ALA A 72 3.03 -11.25 6.75
C ALA A 72 4.43 -10.62 6.83
N LEU A 73 4.50 -9.28 6.88
CA LEU A 73 5.76 -8.55 7.05
C LEU A 73 6.39 -8.72 8.44
N ARG A 74 5.56 -8.90 9.48
CA ARG A 74 6.05 -9.18 10.83
C ARG A 74 6.56 -10.59 10.94
N GLU A 75 5.80 -11.56 10.41
CA GLU A 75 6.21 -12.97 10.38
C GLU A 75 7.49 -13.15 9.55
N LEU A 76 7.65 -12.41 8.44
CA LEU A 76 8.89 -12.40 7.67
C LEU A 76 10.06 -11.84 8.48
N HIS A 77 9.87 -10.71 9.17
CA HIS A 77 10.92 -10.15 10.03
C HIS A 77 11.27 -11.10 11.20
N GLU A 78 10.28 -11.72 11.83
CA GLU A 78 10.49 -12.68 12.92
C GLU A 78 11.25 -13.92 12.43
N ALA A 79 10.90 -14.45 11.27
CA ALA A 79 11.60 -15.59 10.66
C ALA A 79 13.07 -15.27 10.30
N GLU A 80 13.37 -14.04 9.87
CA GLU A 80 14.74 -13.61 9.55
C GLU A 80 15.50 -13.03 10.76
N GLN A 81 14.88 -12.99 11.95
CA GLN A 81 15.50 -12.30 13.09
C GLN A 81 16.77 -13.03 13.57
N ASP A 82 16.69 -14.36 13.64
CA ASP A 82 17.72 -15.26 14.17
C ASP A 82 18.67 -15.79 13.08
N GLU A 83 18.39 -15.50 11.81
CA GLU A 83 19.22 -15.89 10.67
C GLU A 83 20.41 -14.94 10.49
N LEU A 84 21.58 -15.52 10.19
CA LEU A 84 22.82 -14.77 9.91
C LEU A 84 22.73 -13.99 8.58
N LEU A 85 22.02 -14.54 7.60
CA LEU A 85 21.79 -13.92 6.29
C LEU A 85 20.33 -13.54 6.15
N LYS A 86 20.06 -12.25 5.97
CA LYS A 86 18.70 -11.70 5.85
C LYS A 86 18.41 -11.35 4.41
N ILE A 87 17.33 -11.90 3.87
CA ILE A 87 16.89 -11.64 2.49
C ILE A 87 16.18 -10.29 2.43
N ALA A 88 15.46 -9.90 3.50
CA ALA A 88 14.89 -8.58 3.70
C ALA A 88 15.50 -7.87 4.94
N PRO A 89 16.74 -7.34 4.86
CA PRO A 89 17.40 -6.67 5.99
C PRO A 89 16.79 -5.28 6.33
N THR A 90 16.01 -4.73 5.41
CA THR A 90 15.52 -3.35 5.39
C THR A 90 14.32 -3.06 6.31
N PRO A 91 13.27 -3.91 6.38
CA PRO A 91 12.16 -3.70 7.29
C PRO A 91 12.63 -3.83 8.74
N SER A 92 12.85 -2.69 9.40
CA SER A 92 13.07 -2.67 10.85
C SER A 92 11.75 -2.86 11.61
N LEU A 93 11.78 -3.44 12.81
CA LEU A 93 10.62 -3.50 13.72
C LEU A 93 9.98 -2.11 13.97
N LYS A 94 10.80 -1.05 13.96
CA LYS A 94 10.34 0.35 13.98
C LYS A 94 9.59 0.76 12.71
N ALA A 95 9.87 0.19 11.55
CA ALA A 95 9.06 0.40 10.36
C ALA A 95 7.75 -0.39 10.41
N LEU A 96 7.71 -1.53 11.10
CA LEU A 96 6.50 -2.39 11.20
C LEU A 96 5.53 -1.95 12.31
N ASP A 97 5.97 -1.08 13.22
CA ASP A 97 5.13 -0.50 14.27
C ASP A 97 4.40 0.78 13.79
N ARG A 98 3.17 0.96 14.28
CA ARG A 98 2.34 2.12 13.97
C ARG A 98 2.84 3.39 14.65
N ARG A 99 3.44 3.29 15.83
CA ARG A 99 3.72 4.48 16.67
C ARG A 99 4.88 5.33 16.14
N THR A 100 5.82 4.68 15.46
CA THR A 100 7.11 5.20 15.02
C THR A 100 7.08 6.04 13.75
N TRP A 101 6.04 5.93 12.91
CA TRP A 101 5.98 6.64 11.62
C TRP A 101 5.70 8.13 11.72
N LYS A 102 5.32 8.61 12.91
CA LYS A 102 4.96 10.02 13.12
C LYS A 102 6.19 10.90 12.80
N GLY A 103 6.10 11.69 11.73
CA GLY A 103 7.16 12.58 11.24
C GLY A 103 8.30 11.90 10.44
N LYS A 104 8.28 10.57 10.25
CA LYS A 104 9.36 9.83 9.55
C LYS A 104 8.82 8.89 8.45
N MET A 105 7.61 9.16 7.98
CA MET A 105 6.88 8.25 7.09
C MET A 105 7.66 7.91 5.82
N LEU A 106 8.22 8.91 5.13
CA LEU A 106 8.93 8.67 3.86
C LEU A 106 10.09 7.68 4.04
N LYS A 107 10.88 7.88 5.11
CA LYS A 107 12.01 7.00 5.45
C LYS A 107 11.56 5.58 5.77
N PHE A 108 10.43 5.39 6.45
CA PHE A 108 9.94 4.05 6.77
C PHE A 108 9.21 3.39 5.60
N ALA A 109 8.47 4.15 4.80
CA ALA A 109 7.85 3.67 3.57
C ALA A 109 8.90 3.11 2.61
N SER A 110 9.97 3.86 2.35
CA SER A 110 11.08 3.39 1.50
C SER A 110 11.76 2.12 2.02
N ARG A 111 11.80 1.90 3.34
CA ARG A 111 12.34 0.66 3.93
C ARG A 111 11.40 -0.53 3.81
N ILE A 112 10.10 -0.28 3.81
CA ILE A 112 9.08 -1.32 3.68
C ILE A 112 8.94 -1.70 2.20
N PHE A 113 8.71 -0.73 1.32
CA PHE A 113 8.48 -0.91 -0.12
C PHE A 113 9.80 -1.02 -0.88
N ASN A 114 10.67 -1.93 -0.43
CA ASN A 114 11.94 -2.24 -1.07
C ASN A 114 11.81 -3.53 -1.88
N GLU A 115 12.47 -3.59 -3.03
CA GLU A 115 12.60 -4.77 -3.88
C GLU A 115 13.08 -6.00 -3.10
N SER A 116 14.00 -5.83 -2.14
CA SER A 116 14.47 -6.92 -1.29
C SER A 116 13.33 -7.56 -0.47
N THR A 117 12.44 -6.72 0.07
CA THR A 117 11.29 -7.17 0.86
C THR A 117 10.27 -7.89 -0.02
N ILE A 118 10.06 -7.38 -1.25
CA ILE A 118 9.18 -8.00 -2.23
C ILE A 118 9.73 -9.38 -2.65
N ALA A 119 11.04 -9.46 -2.91
CA ALA A 119 11.72 -10.70 -3.26
C ALA A 119 11.63 -11.75 -2.14
N ALA A 120 11.74 -11.33 -0.87
CA ALA A 120 11.62 -12.22 0.29
C ALA A 120 10.18 -12.74 0.53
N LEU A 121 9.16 -11.96 0.15
CA LEU A 121 7.74 -12.35 0.29
C LEU A 121 7.24 -13.32 -0.79
N ASN A 122 7.88 -13.39 -1.96
CA ASN A 122 7.45 -14.26 -3.05
C ASN A 122 7.65 -15.76 -2.80
N PRO A 123 8.80 -16.22 -2.28
CA PRO A 123 9.06 -17.65 -2.03
C PRO A 123 8.47 -18.16 -0.72
N THR A 124 7.97 -17.30 0.16
CA THR A 124 7.52 -17.67 1.51
C THR A 124 6.15 -18.34 1.51
N THR A 125 5.97 -19.31 2.40
CA THR A 125 4.68 -19.99 2.69
C THR A 125 3.78 -19.19 3.64
N ILE A 126 4.21 -17.98 4.01
CA ILE A 126 3.48 -17.07 4.89
C ILE A 126 2.12 -16.70 4.26
N GLN A 127 1.08 -16.68 5.10
CA GLN A 127 -0.26 -16.38 4.65
C GLN A 127 -0.32 -14.96 4.06
N HIS A 128 -0.92 -14.83 2.87
CA HIS A 128 -1.06 -13.55 2.15
C HIS A 128 0.27 -12.90 1.70
N ALA A 129 1.39 -13.62 1.72
CA ALA A 129 2.69 -13.06 1.32
C ALA A 129 2.71 -12.58 -0.14
N LYS A 130 2.21 -13.41 -1.08
CA LYS A 130 2.11 -13.04 -2.51
C LYS A 130 1.27 -11.78 -2.76
N GLY A 131 0.10 -11.67 -2.12
CA GLY A 131 -0.74 -10.47 -2.24
C GLY A 131 -0.10 -9.24 -1.60
N THR A 132 0.64 -9.43 -0.50
CA THR A 132 1.41 -8.35 0.13
C THR A 132 2.55 -7.89 -0.79
N ALA A 133 3.28 -8.81 -1.41
CA ALA A 133 4.33 -8.50 -2.38
C ALA A 133 3.79 -7.69 -3.58
N ALA A 134 2.65 -8.11 -4.16
CA ALA A 134 2.01 -7.41 -5.26
C ALA A 134 1.58 -5.98 -4.89
N LEU A 135 0.98 -5.80 -3.71
CA LEU A 135 0.64 -4.47 -3.21
C LEU A 135 1.89 -3.60 -3.03
N MET A 136 2.97 -4.17 -2.49
CA MET A 136 4.22 -3.46 -2.24
C MET A 136 4.95 -3.09 -3.52
N ALA A 137 4.84 -3.89 -4.58
CA ALA A 137 5.39 -3.58 -5.89
C ALA A 137 4.64 -2.43 -6.59
N THR A 138 3.35 -2.27 -6.30
CA THR A 138 2.51 -1.21 -6.88
C THR A 138 2.83 0.17 -6.30
N ILE A 139 3.15 0.25 -5.01
CA ILE A 139 3.31 1.55 -4.34
C ILE A 139 4.49 2.38 -4.90
N PRO A 140 5.67 1.80 -5.16
CA PRO A 140 6.78 2.49 -5.82
C PRO A 140 6.51 2.92 -7.26
N THR A 141 5.66 2.22 -8.02
CA THR A 141 5.38 2.64 -9.42
C THR A 141 4.53 3.92 -9.48
N TRP A 142 3.87 4.28 -8.39
CA TRP A 142 3.07 5.49 -8.26
C TRP A 142 3.86 6.69 -7.71
N TRP A 143 5.09 6.49 -7.22
CA TRP A 143 5.88 7.50 -6.47
C TRP A 143 7.26 7.74 -7.06
#